data_AF-A0A356IJQ8-F1
#
_entry.id   AF-A0A356IJQ8-F1
#
_cell.length_a   1.000
_cell.length_b   1.000
_cell.length_c   1.000
_cell.angle_alpha   90.00
_cell.angle_beta   90.00
_cell.angle_gamma   90.00
#
_symmetry.space_group_name_H-M   'P 1'
#
loop_
_entity.id
_entity.type
_entity.pdbx_description
1 polymer ?
#
loop_
_entity_poly.entity_id
_entity_poly.type
_entity_poly.pdbx_seq_one_letter_code
_entity_poly.pdbx_strand_id
1 'polypeptide(L)'
;MTRVDFYILPEDNRISPLLYAARLVEKAFRRGHQIYVHTLDEAQTRQLSDALWQRPDSILGHSCGQTTEHQPIQVSHQGEPG
;
A
#
# COMPACT_ATOMS: atom_id res chain seq x y z
N MET A 1 -6.02 -19.38 -10.00
CA MET A 1 -4.59 -19.71 -9.88
C MET A 1 -3.87 -18.47 -9.39
N THR A 2 -3.12 -18.56 -8.29
CA THR A 2 -2.47 -17.41 -7.65
C THR A 2 -1.29 -16.92 -8.49
N ARG A 3 -1.18 -15.60 -8.67
CA ARG A 3 -0.05 -14.96 -9.35
C ARG A 3 0.79 -14.21 -8.32
N VAL A 4 2.10 -14.39 -8.35
CA VAL A 4 3.06 -13.73 -7.47
C VAL A 4 4.11 -13.06 -8.33
N ASP A 5 4.30 -11.75 -8.17
CA ASP A 5 5.31 -10.97 -8.86
C ASP A 5 6.28 -10.38 -7.81
N PHE A 6 7.59 -10.39 -8.10
CA PHE A 6 8.62 -9.79 -7.26
C PHE A 6 9.20 -8.55 -7.95
N TYR A 7 9.40 -7.48 -7.18
CA TYR A 7 9.95 -6.22 -7.68
C TYR A 7 11.35 -6.00 -7.09
N ILE A 8 12.36 -5.87 -7.96
CA ILE A 8 13.74 -5.58 -7.57
C ILE A 8 13.95 -4.07 -7.68
N LEU A 9 14.34 -3.43 -6.58
CA LEU A 9 14.64 -2.00 -6.54
C LEU A 9 16.15 -1.75 -6.69
N PRO A 10 16.57 -0.67 -7.37
CA PRO A 10 17.98 -0.30 -7.44
C PRO A 10 18.54 0.00 -6.03
N GLU A 11 19.76 -0.46 -5.76
CA GLU A 11 20.44 -0.26 -4.47
C GLU A 11 20.90 1.18 -4.21
N ASP A 12 20.74 2.08 -5.19
CA ASP A 12 21.14 3.48 -5.08
C ASP A 12 20.24 4.32 -4.15
N ASN A 13 19.26 3.68 -3.50
CA ASN A 13 18.35 4.23 -2.51
C ASN A 13 17.55 5.45 -3.00
N ARG A 14 17.48 5.68 -4.32
CA ARG A 14 16.73 6.79 -4.92
C ARG A 14 15.22 6.66 -4.69
N ILE A 15 14.73 5.44 -4.47
CA ILE A 15 13.33 5.15 -4.20
C ILE A 15 13.26 4.18 -3.02
N SER A 16 12.73 4.66 -1.89
CA SER A 16 12.42 3.80 -0.76
C SER A 16 11.39 2.73 -1.14
N PRO A 17 11.49 1.49 -0.63
CA PRO A 17 10.50 0.44 -0.83
C PRO A 17 9.06 0.88 -0.52
N LEU A 18 8.87 1.69 0.52
CA LEU A 18 7.56 2.26 0.88
C LEU A 18 7.00 3.17 -0.22
N LEU A 19 7.83 4.04 -0.77
CA LEU A 19 7.42 4.93 -1.86
C LEU A 19 7.10 4.14 -3.13
N TYR A 20 7.85 3.07 -3.39
CA TYR A 20 7.54 2.16 -4.49
C TYR A 20 6.21 1.43 -4.28
N ALA A 21 5.98 0.90 -3.07
CA ALA A 21 4.71 0.26 -2.70
C ALA A 21 3.52 1.19 -2.91
N ALA A 22 3.63 2.47 -2.49
CA ALA A 22 2.58 3.47 -2.74
C ALA A 22 2.27 3.67 -4.23
N ARG A 23 3.29 3.66 -5.11
CA ARG A 23 3.09 3.72 -6.58
C ARG A 23 2.41 2.46 -7.12
N LEU A 24 2.74 1.29 -6.57
CA LEU A 24 2.12 0.03 -6.96
C LEU A 24 0.64 0.00 -6.58
N VAL A 25 0.31 0.43 -5.35
CA VAL A 25 -1.06 0.58 -4.85
C VAL A 25 -1.86 1.50 -5.78
N GLU A 26 -1.31 2.67 -6.12
CA GLU A 26 -1.99 3.60 -7.03
C GLU A 26 -2.29 2.96 -8.39
N LYS A 27 -1.31 2.27 -8.98
CA LYS A 27 -1.46 1.60 -10.27
C LYS A 27 -2.54 0.52 -10.22
N ALA A 28 -2.57 -0.27 -9.15
CA ALA A 28 -3.60 -1.28 -8.96
C ALA A 28 -4.98 -0.66 -8.72
N PHE A 29 -5.03 0.44 -7.97
CA PHE A 29 -6.28 1.12 -7.62
C PHE A 29 -6.94 1.73 -8.86
N ARG A 30 -6.14 2.40 -9.70
CA ARG A 30 -6.61 2.94 -11.00
C ARG A 30 -7.11 1.86 -11.97
N ARG A 31 -6.78 0.59 -11.74
CA ARG A 31 -7.29 -0.57 -12.49
C ARG A 31 -8.55 -1.18 -11.89
N GLY A 32 -9.08 -0.60 -10.81
CA GLY A 32 -10.28 -1.06 -10.13
C GLY A 32 -10.07 -2.26 -9.21
N HIS A 33 -8.83 -2.54 -8.79
CA HIS A 33 -8.56 -3.62 -7.83
C HIS A 33 -8.86 -3.20 -6.39
N GLN A 34 -9.36 -4.14 -5.60
CA GLN A 34 -9.30 -4.05 -4.14
C GLN A 34 -7.92 -4.46 -3.66
N ILE A 35 -7.34 -3.67 -2.77
CA ILE A 35 -5.93 -3.75 -2.42
C ILE A 35 -5.78 -3.87 -0.91
N TYR A 36 -5.07 -4.90 -0.49
CA TYR A 36 -4.55 -5.04 0.86
C TYR A 36 -3.04 -4.89 0.83
N VAL A 37 -2.50 -4.03 1.69
CA VAL A 37 -1.06 -3.89 1.90
C VAL A 37 -0.72 -4.33 3.30
N HIS A 38 0.03 -5.42 3.39
CA HIS A 38 0.63 -5.87 4.64
C HIS A 38 1.94 -5.13 4.89
N THR A 39 2.06 -4.51 6.06
CA THR A 39 3.28 -3.84 6.51
C THR A 39 3.92 -4.57 7.68
N LEU A 40 5.20 -4.36 7.91
CA LEU A 40 5.95 -5.02 8.99
C LEU A 40 5.41 -4.68 10.39
N ASP A 41 5.12 -3.40 10.64
CA ASP A 41 4.73 -2.89 11.95
C ASP A 41 3.87 -1.63 11.82
N GLU A 42 3.41 -1.11 12.97
CA GLU A 42 2.58 0.09 13.04
C GLU A 42 3.28 1.32 12.49
N ALA A 43 4.59 1.45 12.70
CA ALA A 43 5.35 2.59 12.20
C ALA A 43 5.36 2.60 10.66
N GLN A 44 5.56 1.43 10.04
CA GLN A 44 5.51 1.27 8.59
C GLN A 44 4.09 1.45 8.04
N THR A 45 3.05 0.99 8.75
CA THR A 45 1.64 1.30 8.40
C THR A 45 1.44 2.81 8.29
N ARG A 46 1.89 3.57 9.31
CA ARG A 46 1.74 5.03 9.34
C ARG A 46 2.53 5.72 8.24
N GLN A 47 3.78 5.32 8.01
CA GLN A 47 4.60 5.86 6.92
C GLN A 47 3.97 5.63 5.55
N LEU A 48 3.42 4.44 5.30
CA LEU A 48 2.74 4.16 4.05
C LEU A 48 1.44 4.96 3.93
N SER A 49 0.67 5.07 5.01
CA SER A 49 -0.54 5.88 5.09
C SER A 49 -0.28 7.33 4.70
N ASP A 50 0.74 7.95 5.29
CA ASP A 50 1.17 9.31 4.96
C ASP A 50 1.58 9.43 3.49
N ALA A 51 2.32 8.45 2.96
CA ALA A 51 2.76 8.44 1.56
C ALA A 51 1.61 8.26 0.57
N LEU A 52 0.53 7.58 0.94
CA LEU A 52 -0.70 7.45 0.14
C LEU A 52 -1.55 8.72 0.19
N TRP A 53 -1.52 9.44 1.32
CA TRP A 53 -2.29 10.66 1.53
C TRP A 53 -1.65 11.91 0.90
N GLN A 54 -0.33 12.06 1.01
CA GLN A 54 0.43 13.23 0.56
C GLN A 54 0.77 13.22 -0.94
N ARG A 55 0.14 12.35 -1.74
CA ARG A 55 0.44 12.25 -3.17
C ARG A 55 -0.05 13.51 -3.91
N PRO A 56 0.78 14.10 -4.78
CA PRO A 56 0.45 15.37 -5.43
C PRO A 56 -0.74 15.27 -6.40
N ASP A 57 -0.90 14.14 -7.09
CA ASP A 57 -1.87 14.00 -8.19
C ASP A 57 -3.07 13.11 -7.87
N SER A 58 -3.07 12.42 -6.73
CA SER A 58 -4.10 11.44 -6.39
C SER A 58 -4.07 11.09 -4.90
N ILE A 59 -4.93 11.72 -4.11
CA ILE A 59 -5.13 11.32 -2.71
C ILE A 59 -5.84 9.97 -2.70
N LEU A 60 -5.17 8.94 -2.16
CA LEU A 60 -5.72 7.59 -2.11
C LEU A 60 -6.37 7.35 -0.76
N GLY A 61 -7.71 7.39 -0.73
CA GLY A 61 -8.52 6.99 0.41
C GLY A 61 -8.23 5.55 0.81
N HIS A 62 -7.80 5.35 2.05
CA HIS A 62 -7.47 4.03 2.58
C HIS A 62 -7.80 3.94 4.08
N SER A 63 -8.08 2.73 4.54
CA SER A 63 -8.27 2.44 5.94
C SER A 63 -7.03 1.83 6.57
N CYS A 64 -6.75 2.19 7.82
CA CYS A 64 -5.66 1.60 8.60
C CYS A 64 -6.21 0.57 9.61
N GLY A 65 -5.52 -0.57 9.73
CA GLY A 65 -5.84 -1.62 10.70
C GLY A 65 -7.01 -2.51 10.32
N GLN A 66 -7.66 -3.12 11.31
CA GLN A 66 -8.87 -3.94 11.14
C GLN A 66 -10.11 -3.05 11.26
N THR A 67 -10.45 -2.33 10.20
CA THR A 67 -11.74 -1.62 10.13
C THR A 67 -12.80 -2.50 9.47
N THR A 68 -14.05 -2.30 9.86
CA THR A 68 -15.22 -2.91 9.22
C THR A 68 -15.70 -2.11 8.01
N GLU A 69 -15.10 -0.94 7.74
CA GLU A 69 -15.43 -0.12 6.58
C GLU A 69 -14.78 -0.68 5.31
N HIS A 70 -15.61 -0.99 4.31
CA HIS A 70 -15.15 -1.50 3.02
C HIS A 70 -14.55 -0.36 2.18
N GLN A 71 -13.28 -0.04 2.43
CA GLN A 71 -12.50 0.82 1.55
C GLN A 71 -11.78 -0.01 0.48
N PRO A 72 -11.55 0.55 -0.73
CA PRO A 72 -10.86 -0.17 -1.80
C PRO A 72 -9.38 -0.43 -1.50
N ILE A 73 -8.79 0.31 -0.57
CA ILE A 73 -7.41 0.16 -0.12
C ILE A 73 -7.41 -0.01 1.40
N GLN A 74 -6.77 -1.08 1.88
CA GLN A 74 -6.53 -1.32 3.30
C GLN A 74 -5.03 -1.48 3.55
N VAL A 75 -4.54 -0.81 4.60
CA VAL A 75 -3.15 -0.91 5.04
C VAL A 75 -3.12 -1.41 6.48
N SER A 76 -2.40 -2.49 6.74
CA SER A 76 -2.32 -3.04 8.09
C SER A 76 -1.03 -3.82 8.32
N HIS A 77 -0.52 -3.78 9.55
CA HIS A 77 0.52 -4.68 10.06
C HIS A 77 -0.07 -5.86 10.84
N GLN A 78 -1.39 -5.90 11.01
CA GLN A 78 -2.12 -6.95 11.71
C GLN A 78 -3.17 -7.58 10.80
N GLY A 79 -3.43 -8.87 11.00
CA GLY A 79 -4.39 -9.65 10.22
C GLY A 79 -3.80 -10.22 8.93
N GLU A 80 -4.58 -11.10 8.32
CA GLU A 80 -4.29 -11.70 7.01
C GLU A 80 -5.09 -10.97 5.92
N PRO A 81 -4.61 -10.94 4.66
CA PRO A 81 -5.44 -10.52 3.54
C PRO A 81 -6.72 -11.39 3.53
N GLY A 82 -7.88 -10.74 3.57
CA GLY A 82 -9.19 -11.40 3.51
C GLY A 82 -9.46 -12.08 2.17
#